data_AF-A0A821TQ04-F1
#
_entry.id   AF-A0A821TQ04-F1
#
_cell.length_a   1.000
_cell.length_b   1.000
_cell.length_c   1.000
_cell.angle_alpha   90.00
_cell.angle_beta   90.00
_cell.angle_gamma   90.00
#
_symmetry.space_group_name_H-M   'P 1'
#
loop_
_entity.id
_entity.type
_entity.pdbx_description
1 polymer ?
#
loop_
_entity_poly.entity_id
_entity_poly.type
_entity_poly.pdbx_seq_one_letter_code
_entity_poly.pdbx_strand_id
1 'polypeptide(L)'
;YSVFVDQDYSVYVSDEDNHRVMKWADGATEGVIVAGGQGNGDSLSQLSYPRGIVVDPSGTLYVADFSNARVMRWFKDAKQGEVIAGG
;
A
#
# COMPACT_ATOMS: atom_id res chain seq x y z
N TYR A 1 -11.21 0.68 -2.70
CA TYR A 1 -10.80 -0.06 -1.50
C TYR A 1 -10.62 -1.53 -1.83
N SER A 2 -9.64 -2.20 -1.22
CA SER A 2 -9.42 -3.64 -1.27
C SER A 2 -8.78 -4.11 0.04
N VAL A 3 -8.86 -5.41 0.29
CA VAL A 3 -8.27 -6.07 1.45
C VAL A 3 -7.42 -7.24 1.00
N PHE A 4 -6.29 -7.45 1.67
CA PHE A 4 -5.41 -8.60 1.48
C PHE A 4 -5.01 -9.16 2.85
N VAL A 5 -4.91 -10.48 2.95
CA VAL A 5 -4.44 -11.17 4.16
C VAL A 5 -3.21 -11.98 3.79
N ASP A 6 -2.09 -11.73 4.48
CA ASP A 6 -0.84 -12.45 4.24
C ASP A 6 -0.78 -13.81 4.98
N GLN A 7 0.34 -14.52 4.83
CA GLN A 7 0.55 -15.83 5.45
C GLN A 7 0.65 -15.77 6.98
N ASP A 8 0.93 -14.60 7.54
CA ASP A 8 1.01 -14.33 8.98
C ASP A 8 -0.33 -13.79 9.53
N TYR A 9 -1.42 -13.91 8.76
CA TYR A 9 -2.75 -13.38 9.06
C TYR A 9 -2.78 -11.86 9.26
N SER A 10 -1.76 -11.13 8.81
CA SER A 10 -1.81 -9.68 8.81
C SER A 10 -2.77 -9.18 7.75
N VAL A 11 -3.60 -8.20 8.10
CA VAL A 11 -4.58 -7.59 7.21
C VAL A 11 -4.02 -6.30 6.64
N TYR A 12 -4.05 -6.17 5.32
CA TYR A 12 -3.71 -4.96 4.59
C TYR A 12 -4.98 -4.39 3.97
N VAL A 13 -5.16 -3.07 4.06
CA VAL A 13 -6.32 -2.37 3.49
C VAL A 13 -5.84 -1.18 2.67
N SER A 14 -6.32 -1.06 1.44
CA SER A 14 -6.20 0.19 0.69
C SER A 14 -7.27 1.17 1.16
N ASP A 15 -6.81 2.11 1.98
CA ASP A 15 -7.59 3.19 2.57
C ASP A 15 -7.66 4.33 1.54
N GLU A 16 -8.46 4.09 0.49
CA GLU A 16 -8.46 4.81 -0.80
C GLU A 16 -8.56 6.33 -0.65
N ASP A 17 -9.57 6.80 0.08
CA ASP A 17 -9.84 8.23 0.28
C ASP A 17 -8.80 8.91 1.18
N ASN A 18 -8.09 8.13 2.00
CA ASN A 18 -6.97 8.61 2.81
C ASN A 18 -5.62 8.45 2.10
N HIS A 19 -5.62 7.98 0.85
CA HIS A 19 -4.44 7.89 -0.02
C HIS A 19 -3.25 7.15 0.63
N ARG A 20 -3.57 6.02 1.25
CA ARG A 20 -2.59 5.20 1.98
C ARG A 20 -2.98 3.73 1.98
N VAL A 21 -2.02 2.89 2.34
CA VAL A 21 -2.26 1.48 2.68
C VAL A 21 -1.93 1.28 4.15
N MET A 22 -2.85 0.66 4.88
CA MET A 22 -2.73 0.35 6.30
C MET A 22 -2.51 -1.15 6.48
N LYS A 23 -1.72 -1.53 7.49
CA LYS A 23 -1.50 -2.92 7.93
C LYS A 23 -1.87 -3.09 9.39
N TRP A 24 -2.57 -4.19 9.71
CA TRP A 24 -2.77 -4.69 11.06
C TRP A 24 -2.12 -6.07 11.17
N ALA A 25 -1.33 -6.32 12.22
CA ALA A 25 -0.88 -7.68 12.54
C ALA A 25 -2.06 -8.52 13.07
N ASP A 26 -1.90 -9.85 13.10
CA ASP A 26 -2.93 -10.73 13.66
C ASP A 26 -3.29 -10.31 15.10
N GLY A 27 -4.59 -10.16 15.35
CA GLY A 27 -5.14 -9.68 16.61
C GLY A 27 -4.89 -8.20 16.95
N ALA A 28 -4.23 -7.42 16.10
CA ALA A 28 -3.96 -6.00 16.38
C ALA A 28 -5.21 -5.13 16.23
N THR A 29 -5.44 -4.22 17.18
CA THR A 29 -6.52 -3.22 17.13
C THR A 29 -6.09 -1.90 16.50
N GLU A 30 -4.78 -1.67 16.38
CA GLU A 30 -4.19 -0.48 15.78
C GLU A 30 -3.38 -0.85 14.55
N GLY A 31 -3.48 -0.02 13.50
CA GLY A 31 -2.83 -0.25 12.23
C GLY A 31 -1.68 0.72 12.00
N VAL A 32 -0.73 0.31 11.16
CA VAL A 32 0.40 1.14 10.73
C VAL A 32 0.30 1.47 9.25
N ILE A 33 0.74 2.66 8.86
CA ILE A 33 0.86 3.04 7.45
C ILE A 33 2.07 2.30 6.86
N VAL A 34 1.84 1.55 5.78
CA VAL A 34 2.89 0.78 5.08
C VAL A 34 3.17 1.29 3.66
N ALA A 35 2.30 2.13 3.10
CA ALA A 35 2.52 2.86 1.86
C ALA A 35 1.68 4.14 1.81
N GLY A 36 2.19 5.18 1.13
CA GLY A 36 1.53 6.48 1.03
C GLY A 36 1.47 7.23 2.38
N GLY A 37 0.36 7.92 2.62
CA GLY A 37 0.13 8.66 3.88
C GLY A 37 0.80 10.03 3.94
N GLN A 38 1.42 10.50 2.86
CA GLN A 38 1.97 11.86 2.71
C GLN A 38 1.03 12.76 1.89
N GLY A 39 -0.28 12.50 1.96
CA GLY A 39 -1.31 13.18 1.18
C GLY A 39 -1.47 12.62 -0.25
N ASN A 40 -2.44 13.17 -0.98
CA ASN A 40 -2.65 12.88 -2.39
C ASN A 40 -1.49 13.44 -3.22
N GLY A 41 -0.94 12.64 -4.13
CA GLY A 41 0.03 13.11 -5.12
C GLY A 41 0.69 11.97 -5.87
N ASP A 42 1.68 12.31 -6.69
CA ASP A 42 2.40 11.41 -7.59
C ASP A 42 3.89 11.23 -7.22
N SER A 43 4.35 11.84 -6.13
CA SER A 43 5.71 11.57 -5.62
C SER A 43 5.85 10.10 -5.17
N LEU A 44 7.09 9.63 -4.98
CA LEU A 44 7.33 8.22 -4.63
C LEU A 44 6.87 7.86 -3.21
N SER A 45 6.60 8.84 -2.35
CA SER A 45 6.04 8.62 -1.00
C SER A 45 4.53 8.87 -0.93
N GLN A 46 3.90 9.24 -2.06
CA GLN A 46 2.48 9.53 -2.16
C GLN A 46 1.75 8.49 -3.02
N LEU A 47 0.44 8.42 -2.79
CA LEU A 47 -0.51 7.63 -3.57
C LEU A 47 -1.69 8.56 -3.95
N SER A 48 -2.44 8.18 -4.97
CA SER A 48 -3.68 8.83 -5.38
C SER A 48 -4.75 7.78 -5.64
N TYR A 49 -5.68 7.68 -4.69
CA TYR A 49 -6.80 6.72 -4.68
C TYR A 49 -6.35 5.25 -4.90
N PRO A 50 -5.47 4.69 -4.06
CA PRO A 50 -4.97 3.33 -4.24
C PRO A 50 -6.10 2.30 -4.19
N ARG A 51 -6.11 1.34 -5.12
CA ARG A 51 -7.19 0.34 -5.23
C ARG A 51 -6.74 -1.07 -4.89
N GLY A 52 -6.21 -1.80 -5.86
CA GLY A 52 -5.77 -3.17 -5.68
C GLY A 52 -4.45 -3.23 -4.92
N ILE A 53 -4.33 -4.20 -4.02
CA ILE A 53 -3.08 -4.50 -3.31
C ILE A 53 -2.81 -6.00 -3.30
N VAL A 54 -1.52 -6.36 -3.26
CA VAL A 54 -1.05 -7.72 -3.03
C VAL A 54 0.29 -7.66 -2.30
N VAL A 55 0.56 -8.62 -1.44
CA VAL A 55 1.85 -8.75 -0.75
C VAL A 55 2.47 -10.08 -1.17
N ASP A 56 3.74 -10.08 -1.57
CA ASP A 56 4.46 -11.31 -1.89
C ASP A 56 5.02 -11.99 -0.61
N PRO A 57 5.52 -13.24 -0.70
CA PRO A 57 6.06 -13.95 0.46
C PRO A 57 7.27 -13.29 1.14
N SER A 58 7.93 -12.32 0.51
CA SER A 58 9.01 -11.54 1.12
C SER A 58 8.49 -10.36 1.96
N GLY A 59 7.18 -10.11 1.93
CA GLY A 59 6.55 -8.96 2.58
C GLY A 59 6.57 -7.70 1.72
N THR A 60 6.90 -7.80 0.44
CA THR A 60 6.86 -6.65 -0.48
C THR A 60 5.42 -6.38 -0.90
N LEU A 61 4.96 -5.15 -0.69
CA LEU A 61 3.63 -4.68 -1.03
C LEU A 61 3.61 -4.10 -2.44
N TYR A 62 2.63 -4.49 -3.25
CA TYR A 62 2.34 -3.93 -4.55
C TYR A 62 0.98 -3.22 -4.49
N VAL A 63 0.91 -2.01 -5.02
CA VAL A 63 -0.28 -1.15 -4.98
C VAL A 63 -0.59 -0.65 -6.38
N ALA A 64 -1.84 -0.81 -6.79
CA ALA A 64 -2.39 -0.13 -7.95
C ALA A 64 -2.73 1.31 -7.55
N ASP A 65 -1.85 2.24 -7.89
CA ASP A 65 -1.96 3.67 -7.63
C ASP A 65 -2.86 4.32 -8.70
N PHE A 66 -4.17 4.12 -8.54
CA PHE A 66 -5.15 4.17 -9.63
C PHE A 66 -5.18 5.51 -10.37
N SER A 67 -5.31 6.63 -9.66
CA SER A 67 -5.43 7.94 -10.31
C SER A 67 -4.11 8.41 -10.94
N ASN A 68 -2.99 7.85 -10.49
CA ASN A 68 -1.68 8.08 -11.10
C ASN A 68 -1.37 7.09 -12.24
N ALA A 69 -2.31 6.21 -12.60
CA ALA A 69 -2.19 5.24 -13.69
C ALA A 69 -0.91 4.38 -13.64
N ARG A 70 -0.44 4.04 -12.44
CA ARG A 70 0.81 3.30 -12.21
C ARG A 70 0.65 2.18 -11.18
N VAL A 71 1.59 1.25 -11.21
CA VAL A 71 1.77 0.24 -10.16
C VAL A 71 3.05 0.54 -9.43
N MET A 72 2.98 0.56 -8.12
CA MET A 72 4.12 0.80 -7.26
C MET A 72 4.36 -0.36 -6.32
N ARG A 73 5.64 -0.59 -5.99
CA ARG A 73 6.10 -1.56 -4.99
C ARG A 73 6.68 -0.82 -3.78
N TRP A 74 6.42 -1.33 -2.58
CA TRP A 74 7.06 -0.93 -1.33
C TRP A 74 7.70 -2.15 -0.65
N PHE A 75 8.98 -2.04 -0.34
CA PHE A 75 9.64 -2.97 0.57
C PHE A 75 9.21 -2.70 2.00
N LYS A 76 9.35 -3.71 2.86
CA LYS A 76 9.10 -3.58 4.30
C LYS A 76 9.89 -2.38 4.87
N ASP A 77 9.20 -1.55 5.66
CA ASP A 77 9.73 -0.36 6.33
C ASP A 77 10.27 0.76 5.39
N ALA A 78 10.05 0.65 4.07
CA ALA A 78 10.47 1.66 3.11
C ALA A 78 9.70 2.99 3.32
N LYS A 79 10.39 4.12 3.16
CA LYS A 79 9.78 5.46 3.27
C LYS A 79 9.10 5.93 1.98
N GLN A 80 9.39 5.27 0.87
CA GLN A 80 8.87 5.55 -0.45
C GLN A 80 8.82 4.25 -1.26
N GLY A 81 8.03 4.25 -2.34
CA GLY A 81 7.90 3.12 -3.23
C GLY A 81 8.73 3.29 -4.50
N GLU A 82 8.61 2.29 -5.37
CA GLU A 82 9.20 2.26 -6.69
C GLU A 82 8.10 2.06 -7.72
N VAL A 83 8.09 2.85 -8.79
CA VAL A 83 7.22 2.59 -9.93
C VAL A 83 7.75 1.38 -10.69
N ILE A 84 6.90 0.37 -10.89
CA ILE A 84 7.29 -0.87 -11.57
C ILE A 84 6.51 -1.11 -12.87
N ALA A 85 5.41 -0.39 -13.09
CA ALA A 85 4.64 -0.41 -14.33
C ALA A 85 3.76 0.85 -14.45
N GLY A 86 3.44 1.24 -15.68
CA GLY A 86 2.65 2.45 -15.97
C GLY A 86 3.45 3.75 -15.82
N GLY A 87 2.73 4.88 -15.81
CA GLY A 87 3.28 6.23 -15.87
C GLY A 87 3.06 6.89 -17.22
#